data_AF-K2AWV8-F1
#
_entry.id   AF-K2AWV8-F1
#
_cell.length_a   1.000
_cell.length_b   1.000
_cell.length_c   1.000
_cell.angle_alpha   90.00
_cell.angle_beta   90.00
_cell.angle_gamma   90.00
#
_symmetry.space_group_name_H-M   'P 1'
#
loop_
_entity.id
_entity.type
_entity.pdbx_description
1 polymer ?
#
loop_
_entity_poly.entity_id
_entity_poly.type
_entity_poly.pdbx_seq_one_letter_code
_entity_poly.pdbx_strand_id
1 'polypeptide(L)'
;MFEIPVWDLLASFTWDSRELEFEGEILPGFYDDIEFKTPLYLKIKLISLDDWIMVVFEKIKANVMFEWTLYFIDQENIEREFRKTFDISNPDDIKYIDMKNITVDLKDVIREEILITCIE
;
A
#
# COMPACT_ATOMS: atom_id res chain seq x y z
N MET A 1 -4.26 -6.65 8.25
CA MET A 1 -4.13 -5.27 8.79
C MET A 1 -4.25 -4.24 7.68
N PHE A 2 -3.68 -4.50 6.50
CA PHE A 2 -3.69 -3.59 5.34
C PHE A 2 -4.48 -4.12 4.13
N GLU A 3 -5.35 -5.11 4.37
CA GLU A 3 -6.30 -5.60 3.37
C GLU A 3 -7.52 -4.67 3.36
N ILE A 4 -7.74 -4.01 2.23
CA ILE A 4 -8.81 -3.03 2.07
C ILE A 4 -9.87 -3.63 1.14
N PRO A 5 -11.13 -3.74 1.59
CA PRO A 5 -12.23 -4.18 0.72
C PRO A 5 -12.50 -3.12 -0.35
N VAL A 6 -12.57 -3.50 -1.62
CA VAL A 6 -12.78 -2.58 -2.76
C VAL A 6 -14.04 -2.90 -3.58
N TRP A 7 -14.93 -3.74 -3.04
CA TRP A 7 -16.15 -4.16 -3.72
C TRP A 7 -17.08 -3.00 -4.10
N ASP A 8 -17.14 -1.97 -3.24
CA ASP A 8 -17.93 -0.77 -3.45
C ASP A 8 -17.38 0.07 -4.61
N LEU A 9 -16.06 0.24 -4.66
CA LEU A 9 -15.37 0.95 -5.74
C LEU A 9 -15.45 0.21 -7.08
N LEU A 10 -15.36 -1.12 -7.06
CA LEU A 10 -15.48 -1.92 -8.28
C LEU A 10 -16.91 -1.96 -8.84
N ALA A 11 -17.92 -1.70 -8.00
CA ALA A 11 -19.32 -1.61 -8.40
C ALA A 11 -19.77 -0.17 -8.73
N SER A 12 -18.90 0.83 -8.53
CA SER A 12 -19.21 2.23 -8.76
C SER A 12 -18.78 2.71 -10.15
N PHE A 13 -18.89 4.01 -10.40
CA PHE A 13 -18.49 4.61 -11.67
C PHE A 13 -16.97 4.73 -11.75
N THR A 14 -16.42 4.61 -12.95
CA THR A 14 -15.03 4.97 -13.24
C THR A 14 -14.73 6.37 -12.70
N TRP A 15 -13.58 6.53 -12.05
CA TRP A 15 -13.12 7.72 -11.33
C TRP A 15 -13.76 7.99 -9.96
N ASP A 16 -14.67 7.14 -9.50
CA ASP A 16 -15.08 7.19 -8.10
C ASP A 16 -13.89 6.94 -7.17
N SER A 17 -13.88 7.58 -6.01
CA SER A 17 -12.73 7.53 -5.12
C SER A 17 -13.11 7.48 -3.66
N ARG A 18 -12.24 6.84 -2.88
CA ARG A 18 -12.36 6.73 -1.44
C ARG A 18 -11.03 6.99 -0.78
N GLU A 19 -11.02 7.89 0.18
CA GLU A 19 -9.85 8.18 1.01
C GLU A 19 -9.90 7.36 2.29
N LEU A 20 -8.75 6.84 2.71
CA LEU A 20 -8.56 6.13 3.96
C LEU A 20 -7.34 6.68 4.66
N GLU A 21 -7.44 6.78 5.98
CA GLU A 21 -6.38 7.25 6.85
C GLU A 21 -6.19 6.23 7.97
N PHE A 22 -4.94 5.90 8.25
CA PHE A 22 -4.54 4.97 9.29
C PHE A 22 -3.37 5.58 10.05
N GLU A 23 -3.50 5.62 11.38
CA GLU A 23 -2.40 5.93 12.29
C GLU A 23 -2.38 4.85 13.37
N GLY A 24 -1.31 4.07 13.45
CA GLY A 24 -1.26 2.97 14.40
C GLY A 24 0.11 2.34 14.56
N GLU A 25 0.33 1.73 15.72
CA GLU A 25 1.54 0.98 16.02
C GLU A 25 1.61 -0.31 15.19
N ILE A 26 2.78 -0.58 14.61
CA ILE A 26 3.08 -1.83 13.92
C ILE A 26 3.90 -2.69 14.88
N LEU A 27 3.38 -3.87 15.22
CA LEU A 27 3.99 -4.73 16.21
C LEU A 27 5.37 -5.25 15.73
N PRO A 28 6.34 -5.42 16.64
CA PRO A 28 7.61 -6.06 16.31
C PRO A 28 7.41 -7.44 15.68
N GLY A 29 8.15 -7.72 14.61
CA GLY A 29 8.03 -8.96 13.84
C GLY A 29 6.88 -9.01 12.84
N PHE A 30 6.13 -7.92 12.64
CA PHE A 30 5.13 -7.84 11.57
C PHE A 30 5.78 -7.85 10.16
N TYR A 31 6.88 -7.11 10.03
CA TYR A 31 7.85 -7.23 8.95
C TYR A 31 9.13 -7.81 9.54
N ASP A 32 9.75 -8.75 8.82
CA ASP A 32 10.89 -9.52 9.32
C ASP A 32 12.19 -8.68 9.37
N ASP A 33 12.25 -7.61 8.57
CA ASP A 33 13.44 -6.81 8.30
C ASP A 33 13.34 -5.35 8.76
N ILE A 34 12.15 -4.89 9.13
CA ILE A 34 11.88 -3.50 9.51
C ILE A 34 11.22 -3.46 10.89
N GLU A 35 11.78 -2.66 11.80
CA GLU A 35 11.18 -2.42 13.10
C GLU A 35 10.68 -0.98 13.21
N PHE A 36 9.38 -0.80 13.44
CA PHE A 36 8.77 0.52 13.61
C PHE A 36 9.09 1.09 15.00
N LYS A 37 9.63 2.31 15.03
CA LYS A 37 9.94 3.06 16.27
C LYS A 37 8.91 4.12 16.60
N THR A 38 8.07 4.48 15.63
CA THR A 38 6.88 5.30 15.81
C THR A 38 5.69 4.61 15.15
N PRO A 39 4.45 4.97 15.51
CA PRO A 39 3.27 4.58 14.74
C PRO A 39 3.46 4.89 13.24
N LEU A 40 2.93 4.01 12.40
CA LEU A 40 2.81 4.24 10.96
C LEU A 40 1.62 5.18 10.74
N TYR A 41 1.88 6.33 10.14
CA TYR A 41 0.87 7.19 9.56
C TYR A 41 0.78 6.93 8.06
N LEU A 42 -0.40 6.61 7.58
CA LEU A 42 -0.70 6.24 6.20
C LEU A 42 -1.98 6.94 5.77
N LYS A 43 -1.89 7.80 4.76
CA LYS A 43 -3.04 8.39 4.07
C LYS A 43 -3.04 7.93 2.62
N ILE A 44 -4.11 7.29 2.20
CA ILE A 44 -4.26 6.76 0.85
C ILE A 44 -5.58 7.19 0.22
N LYS A 45 -5.58 7.22 -1.09
CA LYS A 45 -6.75 7.43 -1.93
C LYS A 45 -6.86 6.30 -2.93
N LEU A 46 -7.96 5.57 -2.89
CA LEU A 46 -8.29 4.53 -3.85
C LEU A 46 -9.18 5.15 -4.92
N ILE A 47 -8.85 4.93 -6.19
CA ILE A 47 -9.59 5.43 -7.34
C ILE A 47 -9.98 4.23 -8.20
N SER A 48 -11.28 4.10 -8.47
CA SER A 48 -11.80 3.08 -9.35
C SER A 48 -11.52 3.43 -10.80
N LEU A 49 -10.93 2.51 -11.54
CA LEU A 49 -10.78 2.57 -12.99
C LEU A 49 -11.38 1.29 -13.58
N ASP A 50 -11.65 1.27 -14.89
CA ASP A 50 -12.50 0.24 -15.51
C ASP A 50 -12.09 -1.19 -15.12
N ASP A 51 -10.79 -1.50 -15.19
CA ASP A 51 -10.25 -2.84 -14.92
C ASP A 51 -9.26 -2.91 -13.75
N TRP A 52 -9.04 -1.81 -13.04
CA TRP A 52 -8.10 -1.76 -11.93
C TRP A 52 -8.47 -0.73 -10.88
N ILE A 53 -7.89 -0.88 -9.68
CA ILE A 53 -7.91 0.15 -8.64
C ILE A 53 -6.55 0.82 -8.63
N MET A 54 -6.53 2.14 -8.75
CA MET A 54 -5.33 2.93 -8.50
C MET A 54 -5.30 3.32 -7.02
N VAL A 55 -4.20 3.04 -6.35
CA VAL A 55 -3.96 3.44 -4.97
C VAL A 55 -2.90 4.54 -4.97
N VAL A 56 -3.30 5.73 -4.54
CA VAL A 56 -2.41 6.87 -4.36
C VAL A 56 -2.08 6.97 -2.87
N PHE A 57 -0.83 6.76 -2.52
CA PHE A 57 -0.30 7.03 -1.19
C PHE A 57 -0.05 8.53 -1.08
N GLU A 58 -1.04 9.24 -0.55
CA GLU A 58 -0.94 10.67 -0.29
C GLU A 58 0.11 10.96 0.78
N LYS A 59 0.25 10.07 1.77
CA LYS A 59 1.29 10.17 2.80
C LYS A 59 1.68 8.80 3.35
N ILE A 60 2.97 8.54 3.48
CA ILE A 60 3.55 7.47 4.31
C ILE A 60 4.54 8.13 5.26
N LYS A 61 4.36 7.95 6.57
CA LYS A 61 5.26 8.52 7.56
C LYS A 61 5.48 7.58 8.74
N ALA A 62 6.75 7.29 9.04
CA ALA A 62 7.16 6.51 10.20
C ALA A 62 8.66 6.66 10.44
N ASN A 63 9.10 6.41 11.66
CA ASN A 63 10.51 6.15 11.96
C ASN A 63 10.71 4.65 12.03
N VAL A 64 11.68 4.13 11.29
CA VAL A 64 11.93 2.69 11.21
C VAL A 64 13.41 2.40 11.45
N MET A 65 13.68 1.25 12.06
CA MET A 65 15.02 0.69 12.16
C MET A 65 15.17 -0.36 11.06
N PHE A 66 16.17 -0.19 10.21
CA PHE A 66 16.55 -1.14 9.16
C PHE A 66 18.06 -1.32 9.23
N GLU A 67 18.54 -2.58 9.27
CA GLU A 67 19.96 -2.92 9.41
C GLU A 67 20.71 -2.10 10.48
N TRP A 68 20.10 -1.93 11.67
CA TRP A 68 20.63 -1.16 12.81
C TRP A 68 20.79 0.35 12.59
N THR A 69 20.25 0.88 11.50
CA THR A 69 20.21 2.30 11.21
C THR A 69 18.78 2.82 11.31
N LEU A 70 18.63 3.99 11.94
CA LEU A 70 17.33 4.66 12.08
C LEU A 70 17.07 5.53 10.85
N TYR A 71 15.94 5.28 10.19
CA TYR A 71 15.46 6.04 9.03
C TYR A 71 14.18 6.79 9.37
N PHE A 72 14.04 7.98 8.78
CA PHE A 72 12.85 8.82 8.86
C PHE A 72 12.12 8.72 7.53
N ILE A 73 11.06 7.93 7.48
CA ILE A 73 10.23 7.78 6.29
C ILE A 73 9.24 8.93 6.27
N ASP A 74 9.27 9.69 5.19
CA ASP A 74 8.31 10.73 4.88
C ASP A 74 8.16 10.83 3.35
N GLN A 75 7.16 10.14 2.82
CA GLN A 75 6.90 10.03 1.38
C GLN A 75 5.48 10.48 1.04
N GLU A 76 5.29 11.02 -0.16
CA GLU A 76 4.02 11.56 -0.64
C GLU A 76 3.85 11.28 -2.14
N ASN A 77 2.59 11.18 -2.59
CA ASN A 77 2.18 11.05 -3.99
C ASN A 77 2.79 9.83 -4.73
N ILE A 78 2.82 8.67 -4.06
CA ILE A 78 3.23 7.41 -4.69
C ILE A 78 1.99 6.73 -5.29
N GLU A 79 2.07 6.32 -6.54
CA GLU A 79 0.98 5.64 -7.25
C GLU A 79 1.28 4.15 -7.45
N ARG A 80 0.28 3.30 -7.17
CA ARG A 80 0.35 1.85 -7.38
C ARG A 80 -0.94 1.34 -8.03
N GLU A 81 -0.80 0.46 -9.01
CA GLU A 81 -1.92 -0.13 -9.75
C GLU A 81 -2.23 -1.54 -9.24
N PHE A 82 -3.52 -1.81 -8.98
CA PHE A 82 -4.03 -3.13 -8.64
C PHE A 82 -5.02 -3.61 -9.69
N ARG A 83 -4.62 -4.56 -10.54
CA ARG A 83 -5.47 -5.04 -11.65
C ARG A 83 -6.36 -6.21 -11.23
N LYS A 84 -7.55 -6.32 -11.84
CA LYS A 84 -8.47 -7.45 -11.64
C LYS A 84 -7.94 -8.78 -12.17
N THR A 85 -7.19 -8.75 -13.27
CA THR A 85 -6.75 -9.93 -14.01
C THR A 85 -5.25 -10.09 -13.96
N PHE A 86 -4.81 -11.30 -13.62
CA PHE A 86 -3.41 -11.72 -13.75
C PHE A 86 -3.05 -11.88 -15.22
N ASP A 87 -2.08 -11.09 -15.71
CA ASP A 87 -1.49 -11.27 -17.03
C ASP A 87 -0.16 -11.99 -16.89
N ILE A 88 -0.13 -13.26 -17.33
CA ILE A 88 1.06 -14.13 -17.31
C ILE A 88 2.21 -13.52 -18.11
N SER A 89 1.91 -12.61 -19.06
CA SER A 89 2.88 -11.96 -19.94
C SER A 89 3.61 -10.79 -19.26
N ASN A 90 3.11 -10.31 -18.11
CA ASN A 90 3.73 -9.23 -17.34
C ASN A 90 3.58 -9.47 -15.81
N PRO A 91 4.36 -10.41 -15.26
CA PRO A 91 4.21 -10.85 -13.87
C PRO A 91 4.91 -9.95 -12.84
N ASP A 92 5.82 -9.06 -13.26
CA ASP A 92 6.84 -8.51 -12.34
C ASP A 92 6.49 -7.15 -11.73
N ASP A 93 5.53 -6.40 -12.27
CA ASP A 93 5.29 -4.99 -11.85
C ASP A 93 3.84 -4.69 -11.44
N ILE A 94 2.95 -5.67 -11.56
CA ILE A 94 1.51 -5.46 -11.35
C ILE A 94 1.08 -6.20 -10.10
N LYS A 95 0.58 -5.47 -9.10
CA LYS A 95 -0.15 -6.08 -7.98
C LYS A 95 -1.59 -6.37 -8.44
N TYR A 96 -2.24 -7.33 -7.79
CA TYR A 96 -3.57 -7.79 -8.21
C TYR A 96 -4.59 -7.65 -7.09
N ILE A 97 -5.83 -7.41 -7.49
CA ILE A 97 -6.98 -7.47 -6.58
C ILE A 97 -7.24 -8.94 -6.25
N ASP A 98 -7.35 -9.29 -4.98
CA ASP A 98 -7.83 -10.62 -4.60
C ASP A 98 -9.33 -10.70 -4.95
N MET A 99 -9.63 -11.31 -6.09
CA MET A 99 -11.01 -11.43 -6.58
C MET A 99 -11.87 -12.39 -5.75
N LYS A 100 -11.31 -13.20 -4.85
CA LYS A 100 -12.10 -14.07 -3.95
C LYS A 100 -12.71 -13.27 -2.81
N ASN A 101 -11.93 -12.35 -2.22
CA ASN A 101 -12.35 -11.51 -1.10
C ASN A 101 -12.71 -10.07 -1.51
N ILE A 102 -12.41 -9.71 -2.77
CA ILE A 102 -12.56 -8.39 -3.37
C ILE A 102 -11.80 -7.33 -2.55
N THR A 103 -10.51 -7.60 -2.31
CA THR A 103 -9.61 -6.79 -1.49
C THR A 103 -8.33 -6.42 -2.23
N VAL A 104 -7.72 -5.30 -1.83
CA VAL A 104 -6.32 -4.97 -2.15
C VAL A 104 -5.49 -5.09 -0.88
N ASP A 105 -4.35 -5.77 -0.95
CA ASP A 105 -3.41 -5.86 0.18
C ASP A 105 -2.27 -4.87 -0.04
N LEU A 106 -2.12 -3.93 0.88
CA LEU A 106 -1.05 -2.93 0.84
C LEU A 106 0.17 -3.32 1.68
N LYS A 107 0.15 -4.46 2.37
CA LYS A 107 1.24 -4.87 3.28
C LYS A 107 2.60 -4.84 2.57
N ASP A 108 2.72 -5.57 1.46
CA ASP A 108 3.99 -5.67 0.74
C ASP A 108 4.38 -4.35 0.07
N VAL A 109 3.40 -3.59 -0.41
CA VAL A 109 3.62 -2.28 -1.02
C VAL A 109 4.18 -1.29 0.00
N ILE A 110 3.57 -1.19 1.18
CA ILE A 110 4.07 -0.32 2.26
C ILE A 110 5.51 -0.69 2.63
N ARG A 111 5.81 -1.99 2.71
CA ARG A 111 7.18 -2.46 2.96
C ARG A 111 8.13 -2.05 1.83
N GLU A 112 7.77 -2.28 0.58
CA GLU A 112 8.56 -1.91 -0.60
C GLU A 112 8.89 -0.40 -0.59
N GLU A 113 7.89 0.47 -0.39
CA GLU A 113 8.12 1.92 -0.36
C GLU A 113 9.07 2.36 0.76
N ILE A 114 8.93 1.78 1.96
CA ILE A 114 9.83 2.07 3.09
C ILE A 114 11.25 1.65 2.76
N LEU A 115 11.43 0.46 2.17
CA LEU A 115 12.75 -0.07 1.83
C LEU A 115 13.46 0.76 0.76
N ILE A 116 12.73 1.28 -0.22
CA ILE A 116 13.29 2.19 -1.24
C ILE A 116 14.01 3.36 -0.55
N THR A 117 13.37 4.02 0.42
CA THR A 117 13.98 5.12 1.17
C THR A 117 15.10 4.69 2.13
N CYS A 118 15.14 3.42 2.56
CA CYS A 118 16.23 2.94 3.40
C CYS A 118 17.51 2.64 2.61
N ILE A 119 17.38 2.38 1.30
CA ILE A 119 18.47 1.96 0.41
C ILE A 119 19.02 3.14 -0.43
N GLU A 120 18.22 4.18 -0.65
CA GLU A 120 18.64 5.47 -1.25
C GLU A 120 19.56 6.31 -0.35
#